data_AF-I4EAZ1-F1
#
_entry.id   AF-I4EAZ1-F1
#
_cell.length_a   1.000
_cell.length_b   1.000
_cell.length_c   1.000
_cell.angle_alpha   90.00
_cell.angle_beta   90.00
_cell.angle_gamma   90.00
#
_symmetry.space_group_name_H-M   'P 1'
#
loop_
_entity.id
_entity.type
_entity.pdbx_description
1 polymer ?
#
loop_
_entity_poly.entity_id
_entity_poly.type
_entity_poly.pdbx_seq_one_letter_code
_entity_poly.pdbx_strand_id
1 'polypeptide(L)'
;MATSKNCAIKLSRRVVAARAFATTRDSHQAGRFMSNSEPNNHYYEPAVPSLGLIEGTIIVMIVGAMAVVQWLDDQPLQVLGWILFPIEFLLNAVFFPGADTHVRKNGAALLEALPILLLGYVLYRLANGALSVMRRVLPKRPQ
;
A
#
# COMPACT_ATOMS: atom_id res chain seq x y z
N MET A 1 69.91 -48.01 -17.02
CA MET A 1 70.49 -47.18 -15.92
C MET A 1 70.53 -45.74 -16.45
N ALA A 2 69.96 -44.78 -15.70
CA ALA A 2 69.68 -43.37 -16.10
C ALA A 2 68.61 -43.26 -17.23
N THR A 3 67.53 -42.47 -17.17
CA THR A 3 67.38 -41.07 -16.76
C THR A 3 65.92 -40.75 -16.38
N SER A 4 65.46 -41.20 -15.20
CA SER A 4 64.16 -40.80 -14.59
C SER A 4 64.35 -39.73 -13.49
N LYS A 5 65.24 -38.76 -13.71
CA LYS A 5 65.57 -37.73 -12.70
C LYS A 5 65.53 -36.29 -13.21
N ASN A 6 65.41 -36.06 -14.52
CA ASN A 6 65.46 -34.71 -15.09
C ASN A 6 64.10 -34.03 -15.29
N CYS A 7 62.97 -34.75 -15.15
CA CYS A 7 61.65 -34.14 -15.27
C CYS A 7 61.15 -33.54 -13.95
N ALA A 8 61.45 -34.18 -12.81
CA ALA A 8 60.98 -33.73 -11.50
C ALA A 8 61.66 -32.44 -10.99
N ILE A 9 62.88 -32.13 -11.43
CA ILE A 9 63.62 -30.95 -10.96
C ILE A 9 63.17 -29.66 -11.67
N LYS A 10 62.57 -29.77 -12.87
CA LYS A 10 62.19 -28.60 -13.68
C LYS A 10 60.82 -28.00 -13.28
N LEU A 11 59.94 -28.79 -12.65
CA LEU A 11 58.65 -28.31 -12.15
C LEU A 11 58.77 -27.56 -10.81
N SER A 12 59.69 -27.99 -9.93
CA SER A 12 59.82 -27.44 -8.57
C SER A 12 60.39 -26.02 -8.54
N ARG A 13 61.18 -25.60 -9.54
CA ARG A 13 61.72 -24.23 -9.61
C ARG A 13 60.72 -23.19 -10.11
N ARG A 14 59.68 -23.58 -10.85
CA ARG A 14 58.68 -22.63 -11.39
C ARG A 14 57.62 -22.25 -10.35
N VAL A 15 57.32 -23.13 -9.40
CA VAL A 15 56.33 -22.87 -8.34
C VAL A 15 56.90 -21.98 -7.23
N VAL A 16 58.20 -22.05 -6.95
CA VAL A 16 58.84 -21.22 -5.91
C VAL A 16 59.12 -19.79 -6.39
N ALA A 17 59.42 -19.58 -7.69
CA ALA A 17 59.59 -18.23 -8.25
C ALA A 17 58.27 -17.44 -8.39
N ALA A 18 57.13 -18.13 -8.55
CA ALA A 18 55.81 -17.50 -8.58
C ALA A 18 55.32 -17.05 -7.19
N ARG A 19 55.85 -17.62 -6.11
CA ARG A 19 55.43 -17.29 -4.73
C ARG A 19 56.27 -16.19 -4.07
N ALA A 20 57.40 -15.81 -4.66
CA ALA A 20 58.28 -14.74 -4.16
C ALA A 20 58.12 -13.39 -4.88
N PHE A 21 57.32 -13.33 -5.95
CA PHE A 21 57.02 -12.09 -6.69
C PHE A 21 55.70 -11.43 -6.22
N ALA A 22 54.92 -12.12 -5.38
CA ALA A 22 53.61 -11.68 -4.90
C ALA A 22 53.66 -10.92 -3.55
N THR A 23 54.83 -10.70 -2.95
CA THR A 23 54.94 -10.10 -1.60
C THR A 23 55.84 -8.88 -1.50
N THR A 24 56.32 -8.32 -2.61
CA THR A 24 57.37 -7.26 -2.55
C THR A 24 57.33 -6.20 -3.67
N ARG A 25 56.18 -5.98 -4.32
CA ARG A 25 55.94 -4.82 -5.20
C ARG A 25 54.59 -4.19 -4.89
N ASP A 26 54.58 -2.87 -4.87
CA ASP A 26 53.41 -1.97 -4.89
C ASP A 26 52.95 -1.40 -3.55
N SER A 27 53.87 -1.28 -2.60
CA SER A 27 54.04 0.00 -1.92
C SER A 27 54.90 0.92 -2.81
N HIS A 28 54.34 2.07 -3.20
CA HIS A 28 54.95 3.20 -3.95
C HIS A 28 54.75 3.30 -5.48
N GLN A 29 53.56 3.71 -5.92
CA GLN A 29 53.34 4.74 -6.95
C GLN A 29 51.87 5.17 -6.92
N ALA A 30 51.45 6.14 -6.12
CA ALA A 30 51.54 7.58 -6.41
C ALA A 30 51.03 7.97 -7.81
N GLY A 31 49.79 8.47 -7.84
CA GLY A 31 49.44 9.58 -8.73
C GLY A 31 48.41 9.27 -9.82
N ARG A 32 47.30 10.00 -9.72
CA ARG A 32 46.27 10.22 -10.75
C ARG A 32 45.32 9.05 -10.99
N PHE A 33 44.22 9.05 -10.24
CA PHE A 33 42.95 9.50 -10.80
C PHE A 33 42.16 10.13 -9.66
N MET A 34 42.13 11.47 -9.61
CA MET A 34 40.97 12.18 -9.10
C MET A 34 39.81 11.74 -9.99
N SER A 35 39.10 10.70 -9.57
CA SER A 35 37.85 10.26 -10.18
C SER A 35 36.79 10.40 -9.10
N ASN A 36 36.22 11.60 -9.06
CA ASN A 36 34.94 11.94 -8.46
C ASN A 36 34.70 11.27 -7.10
N SER A 37 35.31 11.85 -6.07
CA SER A 37 34.62 11.95 -4.78
C SER A 37 33.44 12.91 -4.93
N GLU A 38 32.51 12.58 -5.82
CA GLU A 38 31.13 12.94 -5.58
C GLU A 38 30.79 12.18 -4.30
N PRO A 39 30.40 12.85 -3.20
CA PRO A 39 29.69 12.10 -2.18
C PRO A 39 28.54 11.47 -2.96
N ASN A 40 28.51 10.14 -3.01
CA ASN A 40 27.36 9.43 -3.53
C ASN A 40 26.23 9.78 -2.56
N ASN A 41 25.61 10.92 -2.82
CA ASN A 41 24.36 11.38 -2.30
C ASN A 41 23.29 10.48 -2.93
N HIS A 42 23.39 9.17 -2.70
CA HIS A 42 22.24 8.45 -2.25
C HIS A 42 21.86 9.13 -0.95
N TYR A 43 21.14 10.25 -1.09
CA TYR A 43 20.06 10.58 -0.19
C TYR A 43 19.32 9.24 -0.04
N TYR A 44 19.69 8.48 0.99
CA TYR A 44 18.71 7.73 1.72
C TYR A 44 17.72 8.81 2.12
N GLU A 45 16.75 9.05 1.24
CA GLU A 45 15.46 9.55 1.63
C GLU A 45 15.14 8.65 2.80
N PRO A 46 15.14 9.17 4.05
CA PRO A 46 14.86 8.34 5.19
C PRO A 46 13.50 7.75 4.85
N ALA A 47 13.46 6.44 4.55
CA ALA A 47 12.24 5.74 4.22
C ALA A 47 11.37 5.96 5.45
N VAL A 48 10.50 6.96 5.36
CA VAL A 48 9.74 7.48 6.48
C VAL A 48 8.98 6.27 6.97
N PRO A 49 9.33 5.69 8.13
CA PRO A 49 8.77 4.39 8.52
C PRO A 49 7.24 4.48 8.63
N SER A 50 6.74 5.70 8.87
CA SER A 50 5.33 6.07 8.84
C SER A 50 4.65 5.85 7.49
N LEU A 51 5.31 6.03 6.35
CA LEU A 51 4.67 5.90 5.03
C LEU A 51 4.27 4.45 4.76
N GLY A 52 5.16 3.49 5.05
CA GLY A 52 4.84 2.06 4.95
C GLY A 52 3.82 1.59 5.99
N LEU A 53 3.77 2.23 7.16
CA LEU A 53 2.80 1.93 8.22
C LEU A 53 1.40 2.45 7.87
N ILE A 54 1.33 3.64 7.27
CA ILE A 54 0.07 4.22 6.74
C ILE A 54 -0.43 3.37 5.58
N GLU A 55 0.44 3.02 4.62
CA GLU A 55 0.09 2.17 3.49
C GLU A 55 -0.40 0.79 3.95
N GLY A 56 0.34 0.15 4.87
CA GLY A 56 -0.07 -1.12 5.47
C GLY A 56 -1.41 -1.03 6.20
N THR A 57 -1.65 0.06 6.93
CA THR A 57 -2.94 0.28 7.63
C THR A 57 -4.09 0.45 6.63
N ILE A 58 -3.88 1.20 5.55
CA ILE A 58 -4.89 1.37 4.49
C ILE A 58 -5.21 0.01 3.85
N ILE A 59 -4.19 -0.79 3.53
CA ILE A 59 -4.38 -2.12 2.94
C ILE A 59 -5.16 -3.02 3.89
N VAL A 60 -4.78 -3.09 5.18
CA VAL A 60 -5.48 -3.89 6.19
C VAL A 60 -6.92 -3.43 6.35
N MET A 61 -7.16 -2.12 6.35
CA MET A 61 -8.52 -1.56 6.43
C MET A 61 -9.37 -1.96 5.22
N ILE A 62 -8.83 -1.87 4.00
CA ILE A 62 -9.56 -2.24 2.78
C ILE A 62 -9.85 -3.74 2.76
N VAL A 63 -8.83 -4.58 3.01
CA VAL A 63 -8.98 -6.04 3.02
C VAL A 63 -9.94 -6.46 4.12
N GLY A 64 -9.84 -5.86 5.32
CA GLY A 64 -10.76 -6.10 6.42
C GLY A 64 -12.20 -5.71 6.07
N ALA A 65 -12.41 -4.56 5.43
CA ALA A 65 -13.74 -4.14 4.97
C ALA A 65 -14.32 -5.14 3.96
N MET A 66 -13.53 -5.60 3.00
CA MET A 66 -13.95 -6.62 2.02
C MET A 66 -14.29 -7.95 2.69
N ALA A 67 -13.49 -8.38 3.67
CA ALA A 67 -13.76 -9.60 4.43
C ALA A 67 -15.06 -9.51 5.24
N VAL A 68 -15.35 -8.34 5.81
CA VAL A 68 -16.63 -8.10 6.50
C VAL A 68 -17.81 -8.15 5.53
N VAL A 69 -17.68 -7.55 4.34
CA VAL A 69 -18.72 -7.62 3.30
C VAL A 69 -18.99 -9.06 2.89
N GLN A 70 -17.94 -9.85 2.66
CA GLN A 70 -18.06 -11.28 2.34
C GLN A 70 -18.70 -12.08 3.47
N TRP A 71 -18.27 -11.85 4.72
CA TRP A 71 -18.88 -12.49 5.89
C TRP A 71 -20.37 -12.15 6.04
N LEU A 72 -20.76 -10.92 5.67
CA LEU A 72 -22.16 -10.49 5.67
C LEU A 72 -22.99 -11.21 4.59
N ASP A 73 -22.39 -11.44 3.42
CA ASP A 73 -23.00 -12.17 2.31
C ASP A 73 -23.16 -13.67 2.60
N ASP A 74 -22.28 -14.24 3.42
CA ASP A 74 -22.35 -15.65 3.86
C ASP A 74 -23.40 -15.88 4.97
N GLN A 75 -23.99 -14.81 5.52
CA GLN A 75 -25.06 -14.96 6.51
C GLN A 75 -26.33 -15.55 5.86
N PRO A 76 -26.99 -16.53 6.50
CA PRO A 76 -28.17 -17.18 5.94
C PRO A 76 -29.39 -16.25 5.83
N LEU A 77 -29.45 -15.19 6.64
CA LEU A 77 -30.53 -14.20 6.59
C LEU A 77 -30.10 -12.96 5.80
N GLN A 78 -30.76 -12.71 4.67
CA GLN A 78 -30.52 -11.55 3.79
C GLN A 78 -31.31 -10.30 4.23
N VAL A 79 -31.16 -9.88 5.50
CA VAL A 79 -31.94 -8.79 6.11
C VAL A 79 -31.81 -7.47 5.33
N LEU A 80 -30.59 -7.08 4.94
CA LEU A 80 -30.37 -5.80 4.25
C LEU A 80 -30.95 -5.81 2.84
N GLY A 81 -30.85 -6.94 2.14
CA GLY A 81 -31.48 -7.15 0.84
C GLY A 81 -32.99 -6.96 0.88
N TRP A 82 -33.64 -7.52 1.90
CA TRP A 82 -35.09 -7.40 2.10
C TRP A 82 -35.55 -5.98 2.43
N ILE A 83 -34.73 -5.19 3.13
CA ILE A 83 -35.04 -3.78 3.41
C ILE A 83 -34.85 -2.92 2.17
N LEU A 84 -33.81 -3.19 1.39
CA LEU A 84 -33.47 -2.37 0.22
C LEU A 84 -34.38 -2.66 -0.98
N PHE A 85 -34.79 -3.92 -1.15
CA PHE A 85 -35.64 -4.36 -2.27
C PHE A 85 -36.91 -3.53 -2.49
N PRO A 86 -37.79 -3.27 -1.50
CA PRO A 86 -39.00 -2.48 -1.74
C PRO A 86 -38.71 -1.02 -2.11
N ILE A 87 -37.61 -0.46 -1.59
CA ILE A 87 -37.17 0.91 -1.91
C ILE A 87 -36.69 0.95 -3.37
N GLU A 88 -35.83 -0.01 -3.76
CA GLU A 88 -35.32 -0.16 -5.12
C GLU A 88 -36.46 -0.42 -6.12
N PHE A 89 -37.42 -1.27 -5.76
CA PHE A 89 -38.61 -1.54 -6.56
C PHE A 89 -39.45 -0.30 -6.81
N LEU A 90 -39.73 0.50 -5.77
CA LEU A 90 -40.50 1.73 -5.92
C LEU A 90 -39.76 2.78 -6.76
N LEU A 91 -38.45 2.95 -6.53
CA LEU A 91 -37.63 3.86 -7.31
C LEU A 91 -37.56 3.44 -8.79
N ASN A 92 -37.32 2.15 -9.05
CA ASN A 92 -37.28 1.64 -10.42
C ASN A 92 -38.66 1.70 -11.07
N ALA A 93 -39.76 1.40 -10.37
CA ALA A 93 -41.10 1.52 -10.93
C ALA A 93 -41.44 2.96 -11.36
N VAL A 94 -40.93 3.97 -10.64
CA VAL A 94 -41.19 5.40 -10.92
C VAL A 94 -40.23 5.96 -11.96
N PHE A 95 -38.93 5.68 -11.84
CA PHE A 95 -37.88 6.31 -12.65
C PHE A 95 -37.40 5.43 -13.82
N PHE A 96 -37.44 4.10 -13.68
CA PHE A 96 -36.87 3.13 -14.62
C PHE A 96 -37.76 1.88 -14.77
N PRO A 97 -38.95 1.99 -15.39
CA PRO A 97 -40.01 0.97 -15.34
C PRO A 97 -39.66 -0.37 -16.02
N GLY A 98 -38.50 -0.49 -16.67
CA GLY A 98 -37.98 -1.74 -17.24
C GLY A 98 -36.76 -2.32 -16.50
N ALA A 99 -36.40 -1.79 -15.34
CA ALA A 99 -35.28 -2.30 -14.56
C ALA A 99 -35.69 -3.50 -13.70
N ASP A 100 -35.00 -4.62 -13.87
CA ASP A 100 -35.23 -5.82 -13.05
C ASP A 100 -34.66 -5.66 -11.64
N THR A 101 -35.54 -5.72 -10.64
CA THR A 101 -35.16 -5.69 -9.23
C THR A 101 -35.07 -7.08 -8.65
N HIS A 102 -33.95 -7.39 -8.02
CA HIS A 102 -33.70 -8.67 -7.36
C HIS A 102 -33.32 -8.43 -5.90
N VAL A 103 -33.67 -9.36 -5.00
CA VAL A 103 -33.22 -9.30 -3.61
C VAL A 103 -31.71 -9.51 -3.58
N ARG A 104 -30.97 -8.49 -3.13
CA ARG A 104 -29.51 -8.49 -3.09
C ARG A 104 -28.99 -9.15 -1.82
N LYS A 105 -27.77 -9.68 -1.87
CA LYS A 105 -27.08 -10.16 -0.66
C LYS A 105 -26.74 -8.98 0.28
N ASN A 106 -26.52 -9.26 1.55
CA ASN A 106 -26.38 -8.23 2.58
C ASN A 106 -25.21 -7.26 2.33
N GLY A 107 -24.05 -7.80 1.99
CA GLY A 107 -22.85 -7.04 1.70
C GLY A 107 -23.02 -6.17 0.46
N ALA A 108 -23.63 -6.72 -0.60
CA ALA A 108 -23.98 -5.95 -1.79
C ALA A 108 -24.96 -4.80 -1.48
N ALA A 109 -26.01 -5.09 -0.70
CA ALA A 109 -26.98 -4.08 -0.27
C ALA A 109 -26.33 -2.98 0.60
N LEU A 110 -25.36 -3.34 1.46
CA LEU A 110 -24.62 -2.39 2.28
C LEU A 110 -23.75 -1.44 1.44
N LEU A 111 -23.05 -1.99 0.44
CA LEU A 111 -22.20 -1.19 -0.45
C LEU A 111 -23.02 -0.19 -1.28
N GLU A 112 -24.22 -0.58 -1.69
CA GLU A 112 -25.14 0.29 -2.44
C GLU A 112 -25.81 1.34 -1.55
N ALA A 113 -26.09 1.00 -0.29
CA ALA A 113 -26.59 1.96 0.69
C ALA A 113 -25.52 2.98 1.12
N LEU A 114 -24.23 2.63 1.04
CA LEU A 114 -23.11 3.46 1.47
C LEU A 114 -23.12 4.89 0.90
N PRO A 115 -23.26 5.12 -0.43
CA PRO A 115 -23.32 6.47 -0.99
C PRO A 115 -24.54 7.26 -0.48
N ILE A 116 -25.68 6.59 -0.26
CA ILE A 116 -26.90 7.23 0.25
C ILE A 116 -26.69 7.66 1.72
N LEU A 117 -26.09 6.79 2.53
CA LEU A 117 -25.75 7.09 3.92
C LEU A 117 -24.71 8.22 4.02
N LEU A 118 -23.70 8.20 3.14
CA LEU A 118 -22.69 9.26 3.08
C LEU A 118 -23.31 10.60 2.72
N LEU A 119 -24.19 10.62 1.71
CA LEU A 119 -24.93 11.83 1.33
C LEU A 119 -25.80 12.33 2.48
N GLY A 120 -26.54 11.44 3.15
CA GLY A 120 -27.32 11.77 4.34
C GLY A 120 -26.48 12.38 5.46
N TYR A 121 -25.28 11.84 5.70
CA TYR A 121 -24.35 12.38 6.69
C TYR A 121 -23.83 13.78 6.30
N VAL A 122 -23.50 13.99 5.03
CA VAL A 122 -23.06 15.31 4.52
C VAL A 122 -24.18 16.34 4.69
N LEU A 123 -25.41 15.99 4.32
CA LEU A 123 -26.58 16.83 4.49
C LEU A 123 -26.88 17.13 5.97
N TYR A 124 -26.76 16.12 6.84
CA TYR A 124 -26.90 16.29 8.30
C TYR A 124 -25.86 17.27 8.85
N ARG A 125 -24.61 17.18 8.40
CA ARG A 125 -23.54 18.11 8.81
C ARG A 125 -23.81 19.53 8.31
N LEU A 126 -24.29 19.68 7.08
CA LEU A 126 -24.71 20.96 6.51
C LEU A 126 -25.88 21.57 7.30
N ALA A 127 -26.89 20.78 7.63
CA ALA A 127 -28.03 21.23 8.43
C ALA A 127 -27.59 21.69 9.83
N ASN A 128 -26.72 20.93 10.50
CA ASN A 128 -26.16 21.34 11.78
C ASN A 128 -25.27 22.58 11.68
N GLY A 129 -24.49 22.72 10.61
CA GLY A 129 -23.73 23.93 10.32
C GLY A 129 -24.64 25.15 10.14
N ALA A 130 -25.69 25.01 9.34
CA ALA A 130 -26.68 26.05 9.09
C ALA A 130 -27.43 26.44 10.37
N LEU A 131 -27.84 25.47 11.19
CA LEU A 131 -28.47 25.71 12.50
C LEU A 131 -27.52 26.41 13.48
N SER A 132 -26.24 26.05 13.47
CA SER A 132 -25.21 26.70 14.30
C SER A 132 -25.00 28.16 13.88
N VAL A 133 -25.01 28.45 12.57
CA VAL A 133 -24.96 29.82 12.04
C VAL A 133 -26.23 30.59 12.41
N MET A 134 -27.42 30.02 12.21
CA MET A 134 -28.69 30.64 12.62
C MET A 134 -28.72 30.98 14.12
N ARG A 135 -28.22 30.09 14.99
CA ARG A 135 -28.12 30.35 16.43
C ARG A 135 -27.18 31.50 16.79
N ARG A 136 -26.18 31.80 15.94
CA ARG A 136 -25.30 32.97 16.13
C ARG A 136 -25.94 34.27 15.63
N VAL A 137 -26.86 34.17 14.67
CA VAL A 137 -27.54 35.32 14.06
C VAL A 137 -28.81 35.70 14.82
N LEU A 138 -29.45 34.77 15.54
CA LEU A 138 -30.52 35.11 16.47
C LEU A 138 -29.94 35.82 17.71
N PRO A 139 -30.23 37.11 17.93
CA PRO A 139 -29.83 37.78 19.15
C PRO A 139 -30.51 37.08 20.34
N LYS A 140 -29.73 36.80 21.39
CA LYS A 140 -30.28 36.48 22.72
C LYS A 140 -31.34 37.54 23.02
N ARG A 141 -32.61 37.14 23.15
CA ARG A 141 -33.63 38.04 23.71
C ARG A 141 -33.09 38.53 25.06
N PRO A 142 -33.01 39.85 25.30
CA PRO A 142 -32.73 40.34 26.63
C PRO A 142 -33.85 39.84 27.55
N GLN A 143 -33.43 39.24 28.67
CA GLN A 143 -34.30 38.86 29.78
C GLN A 143 -34.74 40.11 30.53
#